data_AF-A0A3P7K3D1-F1
#
_entry.id   AF-A0A3P7K3D1-F1
#
_cell.length_a   1.000
_cell.length_b   1.000
_cell.length_c   1.000
_cell.angle_alpha   90.00
_cell.angle_beta   90.00
_cell.angle_gamma   90.00
#
_symmetry.space_group_name_H-M   'P 1'
#
loop_
_entity.id
_entity.type
_entity.pdbx_description
1 polymer ?
#
loop_
_entity_poly.entity_id
_entity_poly.type
_entity_poly.pdbx_seq_one_letter_code
_entity_poly.pdbx_strand_id
1 'polypeptide(L)' 'MHSLVIDEKRPTPITQVAIIGAGFAGLSAAAVLEKHSVNYVVYEGADRVGGRVYPFPYGSFRLT' A
#
# COMPACT_ATOMS: atom_id res chain seq x y z
N MET A 1 -3.48 0.50 36.49
CA MET A 1 -2.69 -0.04 35.37
C MET A 1 -3.56 -0.99 34.55
N HIS A 2 -4.34 -0.46 33.62
CA HIS A 2 -4.84 -1.16 32.43
C HIS A 2 -5.34 -0.03 31.51
N SER A 3 -4.50 0.34 30.55
CA SER A 3 -4.78 1.35 29.54
C SER A 3 -5.85 0.82 28.59
N LEU A 4 -7.00 1.48 28.59
CA LEU A 4 -8.02 1.35 27.54
C LEU A 4 -7.41 1.84 26.23
N VAL A 5 -7.01 0.89 25.37
CA VAL A 5 -6.77 1.18 23.95
C VAL A 5 -8.15 1.29 23.32
N ILE A 6 -8.73 2.48 23.40
CA ILE A 6 -9.86 2.85 22.55
C ILE A 6 -9.31 2.91 21.12
N ASP A 7 -9.78 2.00 20.26
CA ASP A 7 -9.58 2.09 18.81
C ASP A 7 -10.45 3.25 18.31
N GLU A 8 -9.99 4.48 18.57
CA GLU A 8 -10.52 5.69 17.98
C GLU A 8 -10.36 5.54 16.46
N LYS A 9 -11.44 5.15 15.77
CA LYS A 9 -11.54 5.20 14.30
C LYS A 9 -11.05 6.57 13.86
N ARG A 10 -9.80 6.63 13.38
CA ARG A 10 -9.21 7.86 12.85
C ARG A 10 -10.19 8.40 11.80
N PRO A 11 -10.49 9.71 11.79
CA PRO A 11 -11.35 10.28 10.77
C PRO A 11 -10.79 9.87 9.42
N THR A 12 -11.55 9.05 8.69
CA THR A 12 -11.16 8.67 7.34
C THR A 12 -11.07 9.97 6.56
N PRO A 13 -9.89 10.36 6.05
CA PRO A 13 -9.81 11.53 5.19
C PRO A 13 -10.85 11.38 4.10
N ILE A 14 -11.46 12.49 3.65
CA ILE A 14 -12.42 12.44 2.55
C ILE A 14 -11.64 12.04 1.29
N THR A 15 -11.57 10.73 1.06
CA THR A 15 -10.90 10.11 -0.07
C THR A 15 -11.91 10.01 -1.19
N GLN A 16 -11.65 10.67 -2.31
CA GLN A 16 -12.55 10.65 -3.46
C GLN A 16 -12.50 9.30 -4.19
N VAL A 17 -11.36 8.60 -4.08
CA VAL A 17 -11.12 7.33 -4.78
C VAL A 17 -10.55 6.29 -3.83
N ALA A 18 -11.15 5.10 -3.83
CA ALA A 18 -10.59 3.92 -3.18
C ALA A 18 -10.05 2.96 -4.25
N ILE A 19 -8.78 2.59 -4.15
CA ILE A 19 -8.12 1.61 -5.01
C ILE A 19 -7.99 0.30 -4.24
N ILE A 20 -8.55 -0.79 -4.77
CA ILE A 20 -8.46 -2.12 -4.16
C ILE A 20 -7.40 -2.94 -4.90
N GLY A 21 -6.31 -3.26 -4.21
CA GLY A 21 -5.12 -3.97 -4.67
C GLY A 21 -3.94 -3.03 -4.98
N ALA A 22 -2.82 -3.21 -4.27
CA ALA A 22 -1.52 -2.56 -4.51
C ALA A 22 -0.62 -3.40 -5.44
N GLY A 23 -1.22 -4.02 -6.47
CA GLY A 23 -0.48 -4.58 -7.61
C GLY A 23 -0.07 -3.49 -8.61
N PHE A 24 0.60 -3.89 -9.70
CA PHE A 24 1.03 -2.96 -10.75
C PHE A 24 -0.12 -2.08 -11.29
N ALA A 25 -1.31 -2.65 -11.49
CA ALA A 25 -2.46 -1.91 -11.97
C ALA A 25 -2.93 -0.84 -10.96
N GLY A 26 -3.09 -1.21 -9.69
CA GLY A 26 -3.53 -0.27 -8.65
C GLY A 26 -2.49 0.80 -8.34
N LEU A 27 -1.20 0.44 -8.29
CA LEU A 27 -0.11 1.41 -8.13
C LEU A 27 0.00 2.35 -9.34
N SER A 28 -0.26 1.86 -10.55
CA SER A 28 -0.31 2.71 -11.75
C SER A 28 -1.49 3.69 -11.68
N ALA A 29 -2.66 3.24 -11.24
CA ALA A 29 -3.82 4.11 -11.02
C ALA A 29 -3.52 5.19 -9.96
N ALA A 30 -2.93 4.79 -8.83
CA ALA A 30 -2.48 5.72 -7.79
C ALA A 30 -1.51 6.77 -8.34
N ALA A 31 -0.51 6.35 -9.12
CA ALA A 31 0.45 7.26 -9.74
C ALA A 31 -0.20 8.29 -10.69
N VAL A 32 -1.29 7.92 -11.38
CA VAL A 32 -2.06 8.86 -12.21
C VAL A 32 -2.85 9.84 -11.34
N LEU A 33 -3.55 9.36 -10.31
CA LEU A 33 -4.32 10.21 -9.40
C LEU A 33 -3.43 11.20 -8.64
N GLU A 34 -2.26 10.75 -8.21
CA GLU A 34 -1.23 11.56 -7.57
C GLU A 34 -0.80 12.72 -8.48
N LYS A 35 -0.48 12.42 -9.75
CA LYS A 35 -0.11 13.44 -10.75
C LYS A 35 -1.18 14.50 -10.98
N HIS A 36 -2.45 14.15 -10.77
CA HIS A 36 -3.59 15.05 -10.90
C HIS A 36 -4.07 15.64 -9.57
N SER A 37 -3.32 15.44 -8.47
CA SER A 37 -3.67 15.95 -7.14
C SER A 37 -5.06 15.50 -6.66
N VAL A 38 -5.48 14.30 -7.03
CA VAL A 38 -6.74 13.71 -6.59
C VAL A 38 -6.49 12.93 -5.30
N ASN A 39 -7.30 13.16 -4.26
CA ASN A 39 -7.19 12.40 -3.01
C ASN A 39 -7.65 10.94 -3.18
N TYR A 40 -6.76 9.99 -2.91
CA TYR A 40 -7.05 8.55 -2.99
C TYR A 40 -6.51 7.78 -1.79
N VAL A 41 -6.97 6.55 -1.63
CA VAL A 41 -6.37 5.58 -0.71
C VAL A 41 -6.25 4.22 -1.41
N VAL A 42 -5.16 3.50 -1.13
CA VAL A 42 -4.92 2.14 -1.67
C VAL A 42 -5.07 1.13 -0.54
N TYR A 43 -5.92 0.13 -0.74
CA TYR A 43 -6.08 -1.01 0.16
C TYR A 43 -5.46 -2.26 -0.48
N GLU A 44 -4.60 -2.96 0.23
CA GLU A 44 -4.01 -4.24 -0.19
C GLU A 44 -4.33 -5.31 0.86
N GLY A 45 -4.70 -6.50 0.39
CA GLY A 45 -5.04 -7.62 1.28
C GLY A 45 -3.78 -8.38 1.75
N ALA A 46 -2.69 -8.30 1.00
CA ALA A 46 -1.40 -8.86 1.38
C ALA A 46 -0.62 -7.95 2.35
N ASP A 47 0.39 -8.53 2.98
CA ASP A 47 1.39 -7.84 3.81
C ASP A 47 2.46 -7.08 2.99
N ARG A 48 2.31 -7.07 1.65
CA ARG A 48 3.26 -6.46 0.72
C ARG A 48 2.56 -5.90 -0.53
N VAL A 49 3.26 -5.00 -1.21
CA VAL A 49 2.86 -4.46 -2.52
C VAL A 49 3.43 -5.31 -3.68
N GLY A 50 3.03 -4.96 -4.91
CA GLY A 50 3.53 -5.56 -6.16
C GLY A 50 2.60 -6.62 -6.77
N GLY A 51 1.60 -7.07 -6.01
CA GLY A 51 0.64 -8.07 -6.47
C GLY A 51 1.33 -9.37 -6.89
N ARG A 52 1.11 -9.80 -8.14
CA ARG A 52 1.69 -11.04 -8.68
C ARG A 52 3.20 -10.97 -8.94
N VAL A 53 3.81 -9.79 -8.88
CA VAL A 53 5.25 -9.64 -9.02
C VAL A 53 5.87 -9.60 -7.64
N TYR A 54 6.85 -10.46 -7.43
CA TYR A 54 7.58 -10.59 -6.18
C TYR A 54 9.08 -10.71 -6.48
N PRO A 55 9.91 -9.74 -6.06
CA PRO A 55 11.35 -9.87 -6.19
C PRO A 55 11.87 -10.89 -5.18
N PHE A 56 12.67 -11.84 -5.65
CA PHE A 56 13.44 -12.72 -4.78
C PHE A 56 14.93 -12.40 -4.95
N PRO A 57 15.71 -12.28 -3.85
CA PRO A 57 17.14 -12.16 -3.94
C PRO A 57 17.73 -13.41 -4.61
N TYR A 58 18.61 -13.22 -5.61
CA TYR A 58 19.33 -14.32 -6.24
C TYR A 58 20.82 -14.19 -5.99
N GLY A 59 21.39 -15.18 -5.30
CA GLY A 59 22.83 -15.39 -5.13
C GLY A 59 23.50 -14.48 -4.08
N SER A 60 24.17 -15.10 -3.11
CA SER A 60 25.27 -14.49 -2.37
C SER A 60 26.56 -15.15 -2.85
N PHE A 61 27.11 -14.68 -3.97
CA PHE A 61 28.46 -15.08 -4.37
C PHE A 61 29.45 -14.24 -3.56
N ARG A 62 29.98 -14.83 -2.49
CA ARG A 62 31.09 -14.27 -1.72
C ARG A 62 32.38 -14.85 -2.29
N LEU A 63 33.01 -14.11 -3.19
CA LEU A 63 34.39 -14.39 -3.60
C LEU A 63 35.28 -14.11 -2.37
N THR A 64 35.91 -15.17 -1.86
CA THR A 64 36.91 -15.10 -0.77
C THR A 64 38.21 -15.64 -1.31
#